data_AF-A0A661TNM9-F1
#
_entry.id   AF-A0A661TNM9-F1
#
_cell.length_a   1.000
_cell.length_b   1.000
_cell.length_c   1.000
_cell.angle_alpha   90.00
_cell.angle_beta   90.00
_cell.angle_gamma   90.00
#
_symmetry.space_group_name_H-M   'P 1'
#
loop_
_entity.id
_entity.type
_entity.pdbx_description
1 polymer ?
#
loop_
_entity_poly.entity_id
_entity_poly.type
_entity_poly.pdbx_seq_one_letter_code
_entity_poly.pdbx_strand_id
1 'polypeptide(L)'
;MKTTEQLINNLAGQLSGINRMIKEKKECLDVIAQLKAVKSGLSAVMNKYVEDNFKDCLKKGVKPREQKIIKKLFSEITKNN
;
A
#
# COMPACT_ATOMS: atom_id res chain seq x y z
N MET A 1 -4.34 15.88 -1.75
CA MET A 1 -3.73 14.55 -1.51
C MET A 1 -4.26 13.59 -2.57
N LYS A 2 -3.47 12.65 -3.10
CA LYS A 2 -3.94 11.69 -4.13
C LYS A 2 -4.95 10.69 -3.53
N THR A 3 -5.91 10.24 -4.33
CA THR A 3 -6.85 9.17 -3.94
C THR A 3 -6.16 7.80 -3.97
N THR A 4 -6.71 6.81 -3.25
CA THR A 4 -6.22 5.43 -3.30
C THR A 4 -6.20 4.89 -4.73
N GLU A 5 -7.25 5.17 -5.52
CA GLU A 5 -7.34 4.80 -6.92
C GLU A 5 -6.23 5.44 -7.77
N GLN A 6 -5.97 6.74 -7.60
CA GLN A 6 -4.87 7.42 -8.29
C GLN A 6 -3.50 6.83 -7.94
N LEU A 7 -3.32 6.37 -6.70
CA LEU A 7 -2.08 5.72 -6.27
C LEU A 7 -1.92 4.33 -6.90
N ILE A 8 -3.00 3.54 -6.97
CA ILE A 8 -3.02 2.25 -7.65
C ILE A 8 -2.67 2.41 -9.14
N ASN A 9 -3.25 3.40 -9.82
CA ASN A 9 -2.94 3.68 -11.22
C ASN A 9 -1.46 4.00 -11.45
N ASN A 10 -0.82 4.73 -10.52
CA ASN A 10 0.62 4.99 -10.58
C ASN A 10 1.42 3.69 -10.42
N LEU A 11 1.08 2.83 -9.45
CA LEU A 11 1.75 1.54 -9.23
C LEU A 11 1.60 0.60 -10.45
N ALA A 12 0.43 0.59 -11.08
CA ALA A 12 0.18 -0.17 -12.32
C ALA A 12 1.07 0.31 -13.47
N GLY A 13 1.25 1.64 -13.61
CA GLY A 13 2.20 2.22 -14.55
C GLY A 13 3.65 1.80 -14.27
N GLN A 14 4.06 1.77 -13.00
CA GLN A 14 5.40 1.31 -12.62
C GLN A 14 5.61 -0.17 -12.94
N LEU A 15 4.64 -1.04 -12.63
CA LEU A 15 4.68 -2.46 -13.00
C LEU A 15 4.79 -2.66 -14.51
N SER A 16 4.06 -1.87 -15.29
CA SER A 16 4.16 -1.88 -16.77
C SER A 16 5.55 -1.48 -17.24
N GLY A 17 6.15 -0.46 -16.61
CA GLY A 17 7.53 -0.04 -16.86
C GLY A 17 8.54 -1.15 -16.54
N ILE A 18 8.38 -1.84 -15.40
CA ILE A 18 9.23 -2.97 -15.00
C ILE A 18 9.15 -4.11 -16.02
N ASN A 19 7.94 -4.44 -16.49
CA ASN A 19 7.77 -5.44 -17.54
C ASN A 19 8.53 -5.07 -18.83
N ARG A 20 8.55 -3.78 -19.20
CA ARG A 20 9.36 -3.28 -20.31
C ARG A 20 10.85 -3.42 -20.05
N MET A 21 11.33 -3.06 -18.85
CA MET A 21 12.74 -3.21 -18.47
C MET A 21 13.23 -4.66 -18.59
N ILE A 22 12.39 -5.63 -18.20
CA ILE A 22 12.70 -7.05 -18.34
C ILE A 22 12.82 -7.45 -19.81
N LYS A 23 11.87 -7.04 -20.66
CA LYS A 23 11.91 -7.31 -22.12
C LYS A 23 13.14 -6.70 -22.79
N GLU A 24 13.51 -5.50 -22.35
CA GLU A 24 14.69 -4.77 -22.84
C GLU A 24 16.01 -5.27 -22.21
N LYS A 25 15.97 -6.32 -21.38
CA LYS A 25 17.14 -6.89 -20.69
C LYS A 25 17.97 -5.84 -19.94
N LYS A 26 17.29 -4.92 -19.24
CA LYS A 26 17.94 -3.95 -18.34
C LYS A 26 18.67 -4.65 -17.20
N GLU A 27 19.61 -3.94 -16.59
CA GLU A 27 20.43 -4.44 -15.49
C GLU A 27 19.59 -5.00 -14.34
N CYS A 28 20.02 -6.15 -13.83
CA CYS A 28 19.30 -6.89 -12.80
C CYS A 28 19.03 -6.04 -11.55
N LEU A 29 20.05 -5.29 -11.11
CA LEU A 29 19.95 -4.43 -9.92
C LEU A 29 18.94 -3.29 -10.10
N ASP A 30 18.83 -2.74 -11.31
CA ASP A 30 17.87 -1.67 -11.60
C ASP A 30 16.43 -2.20 -11.57
N VAL A 31 16.19 -3.38 -12.16
CA VAL A 31 14.88 -4.04 -12.11
C VAL A 31 14.48 -4.35 -10.67
N ILE A 32 15.41 -4.87 -9.86
CA ILE A 32 15.19 -5.14 -8.43
C ILE A 32 14.87 -3.84 -7.66
N ALA A 33 15.58 -2.76 -7.94
CA ALA A 33 15.33 -1.46 -7.30
C ALA A 33 13.90 -0.95 -7.61
N GLN A 34 13.45 -1.06 -8.86
CA GLN A 34 12.08 -0.66 -9.23
C GLN A 34 11.01 -1.56 -8.59
N LEU A 35 11.23 -2.87 -8.54
CA LEU A 35 10.34 -3.80 -7.81
C LEU A 35 10.24 -3.45 -6.32
N LYS A 36 11.36 -3.09 -5.68
CA LYS A 36 11.37 -2.61 -4.29
C LYS A 36 10.58 -1.31 -4.13
N ALA A 37 10.71 -0.37 -5.07
CA ALA A 37 9.93 0.87 -5.04
C ALA A 37 8.41 0.60 -5.13
N VAL A 38 7.99 -0.31 -6.02
CA VAL A 38 6.59 -0.73 -6.11
C VAL A 38 6.12 -1.39 -4.82
N LYS A 39 6.93 -2.28 -4.21
CA LYS A 39 6.61 -2.91 -2.92
C LYS A 39 6.35 -1.87 -1.84
N SER A 40 7.23 -0.89 -1.69
CA SER A 40 7.07 0.18 -0.71
C SER A 40 5.83 1.05 -0.98
N GLY A 41 5.59 1.40 -2.25
CA GLY A 41 4.40 2.16 -2.64
C GLY A 41 3.10 1.40 -2.38
N LEU A 42 3.07 0.09 -2.65
CA LEU A 42 1.93 -0.76 -2.35
C LEU A 42 1.64 -0.83 -0.84
N SER A 43 2.68 -0.97 0.00
CA SER A 43 2.53 -0.91 1.46
C SER A 43 1.89 0.41 1.93
N ALA A 44 2.32 1.54 1.36
CA ALA A 44 1.74 2.84 1.67
C ALA A 44 0.26 2.93 1.24
N VAL A 45 -0.09 2.40 0.08
CA VAL A 45 -1.48 2.36 -0.40
C VAL A 45 -2.36 1.48 0.50
N MET A 46 -1.86 0.32 0.93
CA MET A 46 -2.57 -0.57 1.85
C MET A 46 -2.86 0.13 3.19
N ASN A 47 -1.84 0.78 3.79
CA ASN A 47 -2.01 1.53 5.02
C ASN A 47 -3.06 2.62 4.84
N LYS A 48 -2.95 3.44 3.80
CA LYS A 48 -3.92 4.49 3.51
C LYS A 48 -5.34 3.95 3.33
N TYR A 49 -5.50 2.86 2.58
CA TYR A 49 -6.82 2.26 2.36
C TYR A 49 -7.44 1.79 3.68
N VAL A 50 -6.66 1.15 4.54
CA VAL A 50 -7.13 0.71 5.86
C VAL A 50 -7.43 1.90 6.75
N GLU A 51 -6.66 2.99 6.73
CA GLU A 51 -6.97 4.21 7.49
C GLU A 51 -8.31 4.82 7.04
N ASP A 52 -8.50 4.96 5.72
CA ASP A 52 -9.70 5.55 5.13
C ASP A 52 -10.95 4.68 5.37
N ASN A 53 -10.79 3.35 5.36
CA ASN A 53 -11.90 2.38 5.41
C ASN A 53 -11.93 1.56 6.71
N PHE A 54 -11.22 2.02 7.75
CA PHE A 54 -10.95 1.24 8.96
C PHE A 54 -12.21 0.65 9.61
N LYS A 55 -13.26 1.47 9.69
CA LYS A 55 -14.55 1.06 10.26
C LYS A 55 -15.18 -0.07 9.45
N ASP A 56 -15.10 0.00 8.12
CA ASP A 56 -15.69 -1.00 7.24
C ASP A 56 -14.88 -2.29 7.23
N CYS A 57 -13.55 -2.20 7.33
CA CYS A 57 -12.67 -3.36 7.53
C CYS A 57 -12.98 -4.12 8.84
N LEU A 58 -13.42 -3.43 9.91
CA LEU A 58 -13.72 -4.04 11.21
C LEU A 58 -15.21 -4.32 11.48
N LYS A 59 -16.13 -3.83 10.64
CA LYS A 59 -17.58 -3.93 10.86
C LYS A 59 -18.10 -5.39 10.91
N LYS A 60 -17.33 -6.37 10.44
CA LYS A 60 -17.67 -7.79 10.59
C LYS A 60 -17.08 -8.35 11.90
N GLY A 61 -17.92 -8.49 12.92
CA GLY A 61 -17.63 -9.33 14.09
C GLY A 61 -16.97 -8.66 15.31
N VAL A 62 -16.75 -7.35 15.31
CA VAL A 62 -16.06 -6.65 16.42
C VAL A 62 -17.03 -5.80 17.25
N LYS A 63 -17.05 -5.96 18.58
CA LYS A 63 -17.90 -5.17 19.48
C LYS A 63 -17.43 -3.70 19.50
N PRO A 64 -18.32 -2.71 19.76
CA PRO A 64 -17.97 -1.28 19.71
C PRO A 64 -16.79 -0.88 20.60
N ARG A 65 -16.59 -1.54 21.75
CA ARG A 65 -15.46 -1.29 22.67
C ARG A 65 -14.12 -1.74 22.08
N GLU A 66 -14.12 -2.87 21.39
CA GLU A 66 -12.93 -3.46 20.75
C GLU A 66 -12.52 -2.63 19.53
N GLN A 67 -13.48 -2.08 18.77
CA GLN A 67 -13.20 -1.20 17.63
C GLN A 67 -12.36 0.03 18.01
N LYS A 68 -12.61 0.63 19.19
CA LYS A 68 -11.80 1.77 19.68
C LYS A 68 -10.36 1.38 20.00
N ILE A 69 -10.14 0.19 20.56
CA ILE A 69 -8.81 -0.31 20.92
C ILE A 69 -8.02 -0.61 19.65
N ILE A 70 -8.63 -1.32 18.69
CA ILE A 70 -7.97 -1.68 17.43
C ILE A 70 -7.65 -0.43 16.61
N LYS A 71 -8.51 0.61 16.62
CA LYS A 71 -8.21 1.88 15.94
C LYS A 71 -6.95 2.53 16.50
N LYS A 72 -6.83 2.54 17.84
CA LYS A 72 -5.68 3.10 18.53
C LYS A 72 -4.41 2.28 18.25
N LEU A 73 -4.52 0.95 18.26
CA LEU A 73 -3.41 0.06 17.94
C LEU A 73 -2.91 0.26 16.50
N PHE A 74 -3.84 0.36 15.55
CA PHE A 74 -3.51 0.55 14.14
C PHE A 74 -2.76 1.86 13.91
N SER A 75 -3.22 2.96 14.52
CA SER A 75 -2.52 4.25 14.43
C SER A 75 -1.13 4.27 15.08
N GLU A 76 -0.86 3.39 16.05
CA GLU A 76 0.49 3.26 16.63
C GLU A 76 1.41 2.41 15.76
N ILE A 77 0.86 1.42 15.03
CA ILE A 77 1.63 0.54 14.14
C ILE A 77 1.93 1.22 12.80
N THR A 78 1.00 2.04 12.26
CA THR A 78 1.24 2.79 11.00
C THR A 78 2.14 4.01 11.17
N LYS A 79 2.44 4.42 12.41
CA LYS A 79 3.28 5.59 12.74
C LYS A 79 4.77 5.43 12.45
N ASN A 80 5.26 4.25 12.05
CA ASN A 80 6.68 4.08 11.77
C ASN A 80 7.07 4.67 10.41
N ASN A 81 7.60 5.89 10.46
CA ASN A 81 8.55 6.46 9.50
C ASN A 81 9.86 6.74 10.24
#